data_AF-A0A3D5DL18-F1
#
_entry.id   AF-A0A3D5DL18-F1
#
_cell.length_a   1.000
_cell.length_b   1.000
_cell.length_c   1.000
_cell.angle_alpha   90.00
_cell.angle_beta   90.00
_cell.angle_gamma   90.00
#
_symmetry.space_group_name_H-M   'P 1'
#
loop_
_entity.id
_entity.type
_entity.pdbx_description
1 polymer ?
#
loop_
_entity_poly.entity_id
_entity_poly.type
_entity_poly.pdbx_seq_one_letter_code
_entity_poly.pdbx_strand_id
1 'polypeptide(L)' 'MCARCPVRRACLVFAMATRLEYGIWGGLTEDEWRQLRRRRVA' A
#
# COMPACT_ATOMS: atom_id res chain seq x y z
N MET A 1 9.40 0.56 11.16
CA MET A 1 10.08 -0.24 10.10
C MET A 1 9.85 0.33 8.70
N CYS A 2 8.59 0.43 8.22
CA CYS A 2 8.30 0.87 6.85
C CYS A 2 8.79 2.28 6.48
N ALA A 3 8.85 3.21 7.43
CA ALA A 3 9.31 4.59 7.18
C ALA A 3 10.78 4.70 6.72
N ARG A 4 11.63 3.74 7.10
CA ARG A 4 13.05 3.68 6.71
C ARG A 4 13.33 2.59 5.65
N CYS A 5 12.28 1.99 5.10
CA CYS A 5 12.42 0.90 4.14
C CYS A 5 12.82 1.47 2.77
N PRO A 6 13.96 1.06 2.18
CA PRO A 6 14.43 1.60 0.90
C PRO A 6 13.47 1.26 -0.26
N VAL A 7 12.72 0.16 -0.14
CA VAL A 7 11.77 -0.31 -1.16
C VAL A 7 10.33 0.13 -0.88
N ARG A 8 10.09 1.09 0.02
CA ARG A 8 8.74 1.56 0.39
C ARG A 8 7.88 1.90 -0.83
N ARG A 9 8.47 2.58 -1.82
CA ARG A 9 7.78 2.97 -3.06
C ARG A 9 7.47 1.76 -3.95
N ALA A 10 8.43 0.86 -4.12
CA ALA A 10 8.24 -0.37 -4.91
C ALA A 10 7.19 -1.29 -4.27
N CYS A 11 7.18 -1.41 -2.95
CA CYS A 11 6.17 -2.13 -2.18
C CYS A 11 4.76 -1.60 -2.45
N LEU A 12 4.59 -0.26 -2.43
CA LEU A 12 3.30 0.37 -2.76
C LEU A 12 2.88 0.10 -4.21
N VAL A 13 3.81 0.23 -5.18
CA VAL A 13 3.51 -0.02 -6.60
C VAL A 13 3.09 -1.47 -6.82
N PHE A 14 3.82 -2.42 -6.23
CA PHE A 14 3.48 -3.83 -6.29
C PHE A 14 2.11 -4.12 -5.69
N ALA A 15 1.81 -3.57 -4.51
CA ALA A 15 0.51 -3.73 -3.87
C ALA A 15 -0.65 -3.24 -4.74
N MET A 16 -0.48 -2.10 -5.44
CA MET A 16 -1.49 -1.56 -6.36
C MET A 16 -1.68 -2.50 -7.56
N ALA A 17 -0.58 -2.90 -8.20
CA ALA A 17 -0.61 -3.69 -9.42
C ALA A 17 -1.25 -5.07 -9.19
N THR A 18 -0.92 -5.72 -8.07
CA THR A 18 -1.40 -7.06 -7.73
C THR A 18 -2.75 -7.04 -6.99
N ARG A 19 -3.31 -5.86 -6.71
CA ARG A 19 -4.56 -5.66 -5.94
C ARG A 19 -4.57 -6.43 -4.61
N LEU A 20 -3.44 -6.45 -3.90
CA LEU A 20 -3.35 -7.12 -2.61
C LEU A 20 -4.41 -6.55 -1.65
N GLU A 21 -5.11 -7.46 -0.98
CA GLU A 21 -6.21 -7.13 -0.07
C GLU A 21 -5.78 -7.12 1.39
N TYR A 22 -4.73 -7.88 1.73
CA TYR A 22 -4.26 -8.11 3.10
C TYR A 22 -2.77 -7.87 3.28
N GLY A 23 -2.38 -7.28 4.42
CA GLY A 23 -0.99 -6.96 4.79
C GLY A 23 -0.69 -5.47 5.02
N ILE A 24 0.61 -5.15 5.07
CA ILE A 24 1.11 -3.78 5.25
C ILE A 24 1.91 -3.37 4.02
N TRP A 25 1.56 -2.24 3.40
CA TRP A 25 2.21 -1.79 2.17
C TRP A 25 2.74 -0.38 2.32
N GLY A 26 4.06 -0.23 2.24
CA GLY A 26 4.71 1.05 2.41
C GLY A 26 4.38 1.77 3.72
N GLY A 27 3.98 1.02 4.75
CA GLY A 27 3.56 1.55 6.05
C GLY A 27 2.07 1.85 6.18
N LEU A 28 1.25 1.54 5.16
CA LEU A 28 -0.20 1.55 5.25
C LEU A 28 -0.70 0.22 5.78
N THR A 29 -1.56 0.26 6.77
CA THR A 29 -2.37 -0.87 7.23
C THR A 29 -3.44 -1.23 6.19
N GLU A 30 -4.12 -2.35 6.40
CA GLU A 30 -5.21 -2.85 5.53
C GLU A 30 -6.34 -1.84 5.35
N ASP A 31 -6.76 -1.19 6.43
CA ASP A 31 -7.79 -0.15 6.39
C ASP A 31 -7.34 1.11 5.65
N GLU A 32 -6.14 1.61 5.97
CA GLU A 32 -5.57 2.79 5.30
C GLU A 32 -5.37 2.54 3.80
N TRP A 33 -4.94 1.33 3.45
CA TRP A 33 -4.80 0.88 2.06
C TRP A 33 -6.14 0.83 1.34
N ARG A 34 -7.17 0.23 1.96
CA ARG A 34 -8.51 0.16 1.40
C ARG A 34 -9.07 1.57 1.13
N GLN A 35 -8.86 2.50 2.05
CA GLN A 35 -9.23 3.90 1.86
C GLN A 35 -8.45 4.56 0.71
N LEU A 36 -7.14 4.33 0.62
CA LEU A 36 -6.30 4.85 -0.45
C LEU A 36 -6.75 4.34 -1.83
N ARG A 37 -7.06 3.04 -1.95
CA ARG A 37 -7.59 2.47 -3.20
C ARG A 37 -8.92 3.11 -3.59
N ARG A 38 -9.84 3.29 -2.63
CA ARG A 38 -11.14 3.95 -2.88
C ARG A 38 -10.95 5.39 -3.37
N ARG A 39 -10.02 6.15 -2.79
CA ARG A 39 -9.74 7.54 -3.18
C ARG A 39 -9.12 7.69 -4.57
N ARG A 40 -8.41 6.68 -5.08
CA ARG A 40 -7.78 6.71 -6.42
C ARG A 40 -8.69 6.25 -7.55
N VAL A 41 -9.79 5.58 -7.21
CA VAL A 41 -10.77 5.08 -8.17
C VAL A 41 -11.91 6.09 -8.40
N ALA A 42 -12.01 7.12 -7.56
CA ALA A 42 -12.81 8.33 -7.80
C ALA A 42 -12.01 9.34 -8.62
#